data_AF-A0A517RP30-F1
#
_entry.id   AF-A0A517RP30-F1
#
_cell.length_a   1.000
_cell.length_b   1.000
_cell.length_c   1.000
_cell.angle_alpha   90.00
_cell.angle_beta   90.00
_cell.angle_gamma   90.00
#
_symmetry.space_group_name_H-M   'P 1'
#
loop_
_entity.id
_entity.type
_entity.pdbx_description
1 polymer ?
#
loop_
_entity_poly.entity_id
_entity_poly.type
_entity_poly.pdbx_seq_one_letter_code
_entity_poly.pdbx_strand_id
1 'polypeptide(L)'
;MSIDPSQNVSSASRELANDIIQRVAKLVSEAEAETKPLELDPYRSQLFELFVMADAAGFVSADADIDLTADNLCRELAKHWELASATQDAVESQAKLPPEQLSKMRILWSVLRLWMEWDYAWKRWEEFHPSDRS
;
A
#
# COMPACT_ATOMS: atom_id res chain seq x y z
N MET A 1 -3.85 5.58 37.74
CA MET A 1 -4.15 5.19 36.35
C MET A 1 -2.97 4.38 35.85
N SER A 2 -3.15 3.07 35.71
CA SER A 2 -2.10 2.19 35.18
C SER A 2 -2.24 2.16 33.66
N ILE A 3 -1.22 2.60 32.94
CA ILE A 3 -1.16 2.47 31.48
C ILE A 3 -0.80 1.02 31.20
N ASP A 4 -1.70 0.28 30.54
CA ASP A 4 -1.44 -1.09 30.11
C ASP A 4 -0.43 -1.04 28.94
N PRO A 5 0.79 -1.59 29.09
CA PRO A 5 1.79 -1.57 28.03
C PRO A 5 1.32 -2.25 26.75
N SER A 6 0.40 -3.21 26.84
CA SER A 6 -0.18 -3.92 25.69
C SER A 6 -1.05 -2.99 24.84
N GLN A 7 -1.77 -2.06 25.47
CA GLN A 7 -2.59 -1.06 24.77
C GLN A 7 -1.71 -0.04 24.02
N ASN A 8 -0.58 0.34 24.60
CA ASN A 8 0.36 1.31 24.02
C ASN A 8 1.08 0.76 22.77
N VAL A 9 1.49 -0.52 22.82
CA VAL A 9 2.08 -1.19 21.65
C VAL A 9 1.07 -1.29 20.51
N SER A 10 -0.18 -1.65 20.81
CA SER A 10 -1.25 -1.71 19.80
C SER A 10 -1.57 -0.33 19.19
N SER A 11 -1.51 0.76 19.96
CA SER A 11 -1.70 2.12 19.42
C SER A 11 -0.55 2.54 18.52
N ALA A 12 0.71 2.30 18.93
CA ALA A 12 1.88 2.67 18.14
C ALA A 12 1.94 1.91 16.80
N SER A 13 1.58 0.62 16.79
CA SER A 13 1.50 -0.16 15.55
C SER A 13 0.44 0.37 14.59
N ARG A 14 -0.72 0.80 15.10
CA ARG A 14 -1.76 1.43 14.27
C ARG A 14 -1.32 2.78 13.71
N GLU A 15 -0.62 3.58 14.51
CA GLU A 15 -0.05 4.85 14.05
C GLU A 15 0.98 4.63 12.93
N LEU A 16 1.88 3.66 13.09
CA LEU A 16 2.84 3.28 12.06
C LEU A 16 2.15 2.79 10.78
N ALA A 17 1.16 1.91 10.90
CA ALA A 17 0.42 1.41 9.74
C ALA A 17 -0.28 2.54 8.98
N ASN A 18 -0.90 3.48 9.71
CA ASN A 18 -1.51 4.65 9.10
C ASN A 18 -0.45 5.56 8.43
N ASP A 19 0.70 5.78 9.04
CA ASP A 19 1.81 6.52 8.42
C ASP A 19 2.25 5.87 7.10
N ILE A 20 2.41 4.54 7.08
CA ILE A 20 2.75 3.79 5.86
C ILE A 20 1.70 4.04 4.77
N ILE A 21 0.40 3.90 5.08
CA ILE A 21 -0.69 4.15 4.13
C ILE A 21 -0.62 5.59 3.58
N GLN A 22 -0.45 6.59 4.45
CA GLN A 22 -0.37 7.99 4.04
C GLN A 22 0.85 8.25 3.13
N ARG A 23 1.99 7.62 3.43
CA ARG A 23 3.21 7.74 2.62
C ARG A 23 3.06 7.06 1.27
N VAL A 24 2.41 5.90 1.19
CA VAL A 24 2.07 5.26 -0.09
C VAL A 24 1.12 6.16 -0.88
N ALA A 25 0.04 6.64 -0.27
CA ALA A 25 -0.93 7.50 -0.93
C ALA A 25 -0.29 8.78 -1.51
N LYS A 26 0.61 9.40 -0.73
CA LYS A 26 1.38 10.57 -1.13
C LYS A 26 2.31 10.24 -2.31
N LEU A 27 3.14 9.21 -2.18
CA LEU A 27 4.10 8.79 -3.21
C LEU A 27 3.41 8.52 -4.56
N VAL A 28 2.28 7.81 -4.49
CA VAL A 28 1.48 7.46 -5.66
C VAL A 28 0.85 8.70 -6.30
N SER A 29 0.34 9.63 -5.48
CA SER A 29 -0.23 10.89 -5.96
C SER A 29 0.83 11.82 -6.56
N GLU A 30 2.04 11.82 -6.02
CA GLU A 30 3.19 12.56 -6.58
C GLU A 30 3.61 12.01 -7.94
N ALA A 31 3.73 10.68 -8.08
CA ALA A 31 4.05 10.04 -9.35
C ALA A 31 3.00 10.39 -10.43
N GLU A 32 1.72 10.35 -10.07
CA GLU A 32 0.62 10.74 -10.95
C GLU A 32 0.69 12.21 -11.36
N ALA A 33 0.87 13.12 -10.39
CA ALA A 33 0.95 14.57 -10.63
C ALA A 33 2.14 14.95 -11.52
N GLU A 34 3.26 14.24 -11.37
CA GLU A 34 4.44 14.40 -12.21
C GLU A 34 4.34 13.63 -13.54
N THR A 35 3.25 12.92 -13.79
CA THR A 35 3.04 12.05 -14.96
C THR A 35 4.17 11.03 -15.17
N LYS A 36 4.75 10.56 -14.06
CA LYS A 36 5.82 9.56 -14.06
C LYS A 36 5.27 8.17 -13.72
N PRO A 37 5.77 7.11 -14.36
CA PRO A 37 5.37 5.74 -14.05
C PRO A 37 5.87 5.35 -12.66
N LEU A 38 5.00 4.70 -11.89
CA LEU A 38 5.30 4.20 -10.53
C LEU A 38 6.34 3.07 -10.57
N GLU A 39 6.45 2.38 -11.71
CA GLU A 39 7.34 1.26 -11.97
C GLU A 39 8.80 1.69 -12.21
N LEU A 40 9.07 2.99 -12.33
CA LEU A 40 10.42 3.50 -12.50
C LEU A 40 10.93 4.19 -11.23
N ASP A 41 12.25 4.24 -11.13
CA ASP A 41 12.91 4.98 -10.06
C ASP A 41 12.70 6.50 -10.23
N PRO A 42 12.54 7.23 -9.12
CA PRO A 42 12.75 6.78 -7.74
C PRO A 42 11.51 6.17 -7.06
N TYR A 43 10.33 6.21 -7.68
CA TYR A 43 9.08 5.81 -7.04
C TYR A 43 9.00 4.32 -6.76
N ARG A 44 9.48 3.47 -7.67
CA ARG A 44 9.50 2.02 -7.47
C ARG A 44 10.28 1.64 -6.22
N SER A 45 11.51 2.15 -6.10
CA SER A 45 12.35 1.89 -4.93
C SER A 45 11.71 2.40 -3.63
N GLN A 46 11.18 3.63 -3.61
CA GLN A 46 10.53 4.18 -2.42
C GLN A 46 9.25 3.41 -2.02
N LEU A 47 8.49 2.93 -3.01
CA LEU A 47 7.31 2.10 -2.75
C LEU A 47 7.71 0.76 -2.12
N PHE A 48 8.78 0.14 -2.63
CA PHE A 48 9.29 -1.12 -2.08
C PHE A 48 9.84 -0.94 -0.66
N GLU A 49 10.49 0.18 -0.35
CA GLU A 49 10.91 0.50 1.03
C GLU A 49 9.71 0.56 1.99
N LEU A 50 8.58 1.11 1.56
CA LEU A 50 7.34 1.14 2.36
C LEU A 50 6.77 -0.27 2.57
N PHE A 51 6.87 -1.14 1.56
CA PHE A 51 6.45 -2.54 1.69
C PHE A 51 7.35 -3.32 2.66
N VAL A 52 8.68 -3.13 2.58
CA VAL A 52 9.63 -3.71 3.55
C VAL A 52 9.36 -3.20 4.96
N MET A 53 9.01 -1.93 5.13
CA MET A 53 8.63 -1.38 6.43
C MET A 53 7.36 -2.02 6.98
N ALA A 54 6.35 -2.25 6.14
CA ALA A 54 5.14 -2.97 6.53
C ALA A 54 5.43 -4.44 6.91
N ASP A 55 6.30 -5.11 6.17
CA ASP A 55 6.74 -6.48 6.45
C ASP A 55 7.50 -6.59 7.77
N ALA A 56 8.48 -5.71 7.99
CA ALA A 56 9.27 -5.68 9.22
C ALA A 56 8.40 -5.38 10.46
N ALA A 57 7.29 -4.66 10.28
CA ALA A 57 6.31 -4.40 11.33
C ALA A 57 5.28 -5.54 11.50
N GLY A 58 5.31 -6.56 10.64
CA GLY A 58 4.42 -7.72 10.68
C GLY A 58 3.04 -7.50 10.09
N PHE A 59 2.84 -6.45 9.29
CA PHE A 59 1.53 -6.04 8.78
C PHE A 59 1.10 -6.76 7.49
N VAL A 60 1.98 -7.49 6.82
CA VAL A 60 1.70 -8.11 5.50
C VAL A 60 1.31 -9.59 5.60
N SER A 61 1.26 -10.16 6.80
CA SER A 61 0.84 -11.54 7.03
C SER A 61 -0.68 -11.69 6.95
N ALA A 62 -1.16 -12.83 6.47
CA ALA A 62 -2.59 -13.16 6.43
C ALA A 62 -3.24 -13.21 7.83
N ASP A 63 -2.44 -13.49 8.87
CA ASP A 63 -2.87 -13.57 10.27
C ASP A 63 -2.53 -12.30 11.07
N ALA A 64 -2.16 -11.20 10.40
CA ALA A 64 -1.79 -9.96 11.08
C ALA A 64 -3.00 -9.26 11.70
N ASP A 65 -2.84 -8.74 12.93
CA ASP A 65 -3.85 -7.90 13.59
C ASP A 65 -4.13 -6.60 12.82
N ILE A 66 -3.11 -6.10 12.11
CA ILE A 66 -3.19 -4.96 11.20
C ILE A 66 -2.81 -5.47 9.82
N ASP A 67 -3.77 -5.45 8.92
CA ASP A 67 -3.65 -5.99 7.57
C ASP A 67 -3.23 -4.89 6.58
N LEU A 68 -2.00 -4.98 6.06
CA LEU A 68 -1.49 -4.21 4.92
C LEU A 68 -1.12 -5.13 3.75
N THR A 69 -1.83 -6.26 3.59
CA THR A 69 -1.78 -7.05 2.37
C THR A 69 -2.21 -6.23 1.15
N ALA A 70 -1.89 -6.70 -0.06
CA ALA A 70 -2.22 -6.03 -1.31
C ALA A 70 -3.67 -5.53 -1.38
N ASP A 71 -4.63 -6.40 -1.04
CA ASP A 71 -6.06 -6.09 -1.11
C ASP A 71 -6.44 -4.99 -0.11
N ASN A 72 -5.97 -5.09 1.13
CA ASN A 72 -6.35 -4.11 2.15
C ASN A 72 -5.62 -2.78 1.95
N LEU A 73 -4.37 -2.77 1.52
CA LEU A 73 -3.66 -1.55 1.14
C LEU A 73 -4.39 -0.84 -0.01
N CYS A 74 -4.77 -1.56 -1.08
CA CYS A 74 -5.51 -0.98 -2.20
C CYS A 74 -6.89 -0.45 -1.76
N ARG A 75 -7.54 -1.12 -0.81
CA ARG A 75 -8.81 -0.66 -0.22
C ARG A 75 -8.63 0.63 0.57
N GLU A 76 -7.60 0.74 1.40
CA GLU A 76 -7.33 1.96 2.17
C GLU A 76 -6.95 3.14 1.26
N LEU A 77 -6.18 2.91 0.20
CA LEU A 77 -5.91 3.93 -0.82
C LEU A 77 -7.19 4.37 -1.55
N ALA A 78 -8.06 3.42 -1.90
CA ALA A 78 -9.31 3.74 -2.56
C ALA A 78 -10.27 4.54 -1.67
N LYS A 79 -10.29 4.26 -0.36
CA LYS A 79 -11.00 5.07 0.64
C LYS A 79 -10.40 6.47 0.74
N HIS A 80 -9.07 6.58 0.78
CA HIS A 80 -8.38 7.86 0.88
C HIS A 80 -8.67 8.80 -0.29
N TRP A 81 -8.93 8.25 -1.48
CA TRP A 81 -9.33 9.02 -2.68
C TRP A 81 -10.83 9.08 -2.92
N GLU A 82 -11.65 8.60 -1.98
CA GLU A 82 -13.12 8.59 -2.08
C GLU A 82 -13.67 7.91 -3.36
N LEU A 83 -12.91 6.96 -3.93
CA LEU A 83 -13.25 6.30 -5.21
C LEU A 83 -14.61 5.62 -5.18
N ALA A 84 -15.01 5.09 -4.02
CA ALA A 84 -16.30 4.40 -3.85
C ALA A 84 -17.49 5.35 -4.01
N SER A 85 -17.42 6.55 -3.43
CA SER A 85 -18.48 7.57 -3.55
C SER A 85 -18.58 8.07 -4.99
N ALA A 86 -17.43 8.41 -5.59
CA ALA A 86 -17.38 8.87 -6.97
C ALA A 86 -17.90 7.84 -7.99
N THR A 87 -17.70 6.55 -7.71
CA THR A 87 -18.23 5.46 -8.53
C THR A 87 -19.74 5.30 -8.36
N GLN A 88 -20.26 5.41 -7.14
CA GLN A 88 -21.70 5.36 -6.87
C GLN A 88 -22.42 6.52 -7.57
N ASP A 89 -21.93 7.74 -7.44
CA ASP A 89 -22.50 8.93 -8.09
C ASP A 89 -22.53 8.78 -9.62
N ALA A 90 -21.47 8.24 -10.22
CA ALA A 90 -21.39 8.00 -11.66
C ALA A 90 -22.41 6.93 -12.12
N VAL A 91 -22.60 5.87 -11.33
CA VAL A 91 -23.59 4.81 -11.62
C VAL A 91 -25.02 5.35 -11.50
N GLU A 92 -25.33 6.07 -10.42
CA GLU A 92 -26.65 6.63 -10.17
C GLU A 92 -27.05 7.66 -11.23
N SER A 93 -26.08 8.47 -11.69
CA SER A 93 -26.29 9.47 -12.74
C SER A 93 -26.20 8.92 -14.17
N GLN A 94 -25.90 7.62 -14.36
CA GLN A 94 -25.53 7.04 -15.66
C GLN A 94 -24.47 7.86 -16.41
N ALA A 95 -23.58 8.51 -15.66
CA ALA A 95 -22.53 9.34 -16.20
C ALA A 95 -21.25 8.54 -16.42
N LYS A 96 -20.37 9.05 -17.28
CA LYS A 96 -19.01 8.51 -17.38
C LYS A 96 -18.22 8.86 -16.13
N LEU A 97 -17.40 7.92 -15.66
CA LEU A 97 -16.43 8.19 -14.60
C LEU A 97 -15.53 9.37 -14.99
N PRO A 98 -15.29 10.32 -14.06
CA PRO A 98 -14.38 11.42 -14.29
C PRO A 98 -12.97 10.92 -14.66
N PRO A 99 -12.22 11.60 -15.55
CA PRO A 99 -10.88 11.20 -15.96
C PRO A 99 -9.91 11.02 -14.79
N GLU A 100 -10.06 11.83 -13.74
CA GLU A 100 -9.28 11.73 -12.50
C GLU A 100 -9.50 10.39 -11.80
N GLN A 101 -10.76 9.97 -11.65
CA GLN A 101 -11.13 8.70 -11.01
C GLN A 101 -10.60 7.50 -11.81
N LEU A 102 -10.65 7.57 -13.15
CA LEU A 102 -10.04 6.57 -14.03
C LEU A 102 -8.51 6.50 -13.87
N SER A 103 -7.87 7.64 -13.65
CA SER A 103 -6.43 7.70 -13.39
C SER A 103 -6.07 7.05 -12.05
N LYS A 104 -6.85 7.32 -10.99
CA LYS A 104 -6.72 6.63 -9.70
C LYS A 104 -6.92 5.12 -9.80
N MET A 105 -7.90 4.66 -10.60
CA MET A 105 -8.06 3.21 -10.85
C MET A 105 -6.85 2.60 -11.55
N ARG A 106 -6.26 3.30 -12.53
CA ARG A 106 -5.06 2.84 -13.22
C ARG A 106 -3.89 2.72 -12.26
N ILE A 107 -3.69 3.71 -11.39
CA ILE A 107 -2.55 3.70 -10.48
C ILE A 107 -2.71 2.69 -9.34
N LEU A 108 -3.93 2.41 -8.87
CA LEU A 108 -4.20 1.27 -7.97
C LEU A 108 -3.73 -0.05 -8.58
N TRP A 109 -3.94 -0.23 -9.89
CA TRP A 109 -3.49 -1.45 -10.56
C TRP A 109 -1.97 -1.56 -10.62
N SER A 110 -1.27 -0.44 -10.85
CA SER A 110 0.20 -0.38 -10.73
C SER A 110 0.68 -0.71 -9.32
N VAL A 111 0.03 -0.17 -8.28
CA VAL A 111 0.36 -0.48 -6.87
C VAL A 111 0.17 -1.97 -6.59
N LEU A 112 -0.98 -2.54 -6.95
CA LEU A 112 -1.27 -3.97 -6.75
C LEU A 112 -0.22 -4.85 -7.42
N ARG A 113 0.09 -4.56 -8.69
CA ARG A 113 1.10 -5.31 -9.44
C ARG A 113 2.48 -5.23 -8.79
N LEU A 114 2.91 -4.03 -8.41
CA LEU A 114 4.22 -3.81 -7.77
C LEU A 114 4.29 -4.48 -6.39
N TRP A 115 3.19 -4.48 -5.64
CA TRP A 115 3.10 -5.20 -4.36
C TRP A 115 3.28 -6.70 -4.57
N MET A 116 2.58 -7.30 -5.54
CA MET A 116 2.72 -8.73 -5.86
C MET A 116 4.13 -9.09 -6.37
N GLU A 117 4.73 -8.21 -7.18
CA GLU A 117 6.11 -8.38 -7.66
C GLU A 117 7.10 -8.38 -6.51
N TRP A 118 6.96 -7.41 -5.60
CA TRP A 118 7.81 -7.30 -4.41
C TRP A 118 7.61 -8.50 -3.47
N ASP A 119 6.37 -8.87 -3.13
CA ASP A 119 6.07 -9.99 -2.21
C ASP A 119 6.65 -11.31 -2.76
N TYR A 120 6.52 -11.54 -4.06
CA TYR A 120 7.09 -12.70 -4.72
C TYR A 120 8.63 -12.71 -4.65
N ALA A 121 9.28 -11.59 -4.95
CA ALA A 121 10.74 -11.49 -4.89
C ALA A 121 11.26 -11.62 -3.46
N TRP A 122 10.55 -11.03 -2.49
CA TRP A 122 10.91 -11.02 -1.08
C TRP A 122 10.86 -12.41 -0.46
N LYS A 123 9.75 -13.14 -0.66
CA LYS A 123 9.59 -14.52 -0.15
C LYS A 123 10.62 -15.50 -0.71
N ARG A 124 11.15 -15.22 -1.91
CA ARG A 124 12.14 -16.07 -2.58
C ARG A 124 13.58 -15.58 -2.39
N TRP A 125 13.79 -14.53 -1.61
CA TRP A 125 15.12 -13.95 -1.40
C TRP A 125 16.14 -14.99 -0.92
N GLU A 126 15.74 -15.87 -0.01
CA GLU A 126 16.60 -16.94 0.52
C GLU A 126 17.03 -17.97 -0.54
N GLU A 127 16.24 -18.16 -1.62
CA GLU A 127 16.59 -19.07 -2.71
C GLU A 127 17.77 -18.56 -3.54
N PHE A 128 17.93 -17.24 -3.62
CA PHE A 128 18.99 -16.57 -4.38
C PHE A 128 20.18 -16.13 -3.53
N HIS A 129 20.00 -16.11 -2.21
CA HIS A 129 21.04 -15.87 -1.22
C HIS A 129 21.13 -17.07 -0.27
N PRO A 130 21.52 -18.26 -0.76
CA PRO A 130 21.81 -19.37 0.12
C PRO A 130 22.83 -18.86 1.12
N SER A 131 22.48 -18.92 2.40
CA SER A 131 23.44 -18.60 3.46
C SER A 131 24.63 -19.51 3.23
N ASP A 132 25.81 -18.95 2.93
CA ASP A 132 27.07 -19.68 2.93
C ASP A 132 27.31 -20.12 4.38
N ARG A 133 26.62 -21.19 4.80
CA ARG A 133 26.87 -21.89 6.05
C ARG A 133 28.05 -22.82 5.77
N SER A 134 29.24 -22.23 5.81
CA SER A 134 30.51 -22.93 6.01
C SER A 134 30.73 -23.18 7.50
#